data_AF-A0A7C6JZX6-F1
#
_entry.id   AF-A0A7C6JZX6-F1
#
_cell.length_a   1.000
_cell.length_b   1.000
_cell.length_c   1.000
_cell.angle_alpha   90.00
_cell.angle_beta   90.00
_cell.angle_gamma   90.00
#
_symmetry.space_group_name_H-M   'P 1'
#
loop_
_entity.id
_entity.type
_entity.pdbx_description
1 polymer ?
#
loop_
_entity_poly.entity_id
_entity_poly.type
_entity_poly.pdbx_seq_one_letter_code
_entity_poly.pdbx_strand_id
1 'polypeptide(L)'
;MKRKVIISVAPVAGPDPMIPEQLAEDVAKCVDMGAGMCHLHSKTREGKLTPDISVISEAFDRILDQRDVVVQVSTGGISQMDIAQRCYPLNYPRAESASLNGGSTNLGEAIYCNSFEDIRYCAKMCYERKVIPEIEVFDIGMINNIQLVREECPFRDPVLFNLVFGHKGGMQPTMEALTAFKAFVPKDCLWGVTHFGRDNWSFLAAAIAMGATVVRIGFEDSRYLSEIQQADHNYQLVEKLAKLIRAMDMEPASPFEVRELLNCGKEGL
;
A
#
# COMPACT_ATOMS: atom_id res chain seq x y z
N MET A 1 15.28 20.45 7.25
CA MET A 1 13.85 20.06 7.29
C MET A 1 13.74 18.70 7.99
N LYS A 2 12.69 18.45 8.77
CA LYS A 2 12.47 17.14 9.40
C LYS A 2 12.22 16.09 8.32
N ARG A 3 12.70 14.86 8.51
CA ARG A 3 12.42 13.73 7.60
C ARG A 3 10.92 13.46 7.57
N LYS A 4 10.39 13.25 6.36
CA LYS A 4 8.98 12.93 6.11
C LYS A 4 8.79 11.42 5.98
N VAL A 5 7.70 10.92 6.54
CA VAL A 5 7.29 9.51 6.45
C VAL A 5 5.86 9.46 5.93
N ILE A 6 5.65 8.73 4.84
CA ILE A 6 4.32 8.56 4.23
C ILE A 6 3.52 7.59 5.09
N ILE A 7 2.35 8.01 5.56
CA ILE A 7 1.35 7.09 6.10
C ILE A 7 0.38 6.74 4.97
N SER A 8 0.39 5.46 4.57
CA SER A 8 -0.57 4.91 3.61
C SER A 8 -1.69 4.20 4.37
N VAL A 9 -2.92 4.69 4.26
CA VAL A 9 -4.07 4.04 4.92
C VAL A 9 -4.69 2.99 4.00
N ALA A 10 -4.86 1.76 4.50
CA ALA A 10 -5.57 0.65 3.85
C ALA A 10 -6.83 0.30 4.66
N PRO A 11 -7.95 1.01 4.47
CA PRO A 11 -9.02 1.12 5.46
C PRO A 11 -10.05 -0.01 5.48
N VAL A 12 -10.06 -0.92 4.50
CA VAL A 12 -11.13 -1.92 4.34
C VAL A 12 -10.59 -3.34 4.41
N ALA A 13 -10.88 -4.07 5.49
CA ALA A 13 -10.48 -5.47 5.63
C ALA A 13 -11.06 -6.36 4.53
N GLY A 14 -10.36 -7.44 4.18
CA GLY A 14 -10.77 -8.42 3.17
C GLY A 14 -12.27 -8.78 3.18
N PRO A 15 -12.84 -9.20 4.32
CA PRO A 15 -14.25 -9.61 4.41
C PRO A 15 -15.23 -8.44 4.66
N ASP A 16 -14.75 -7.23 4.91
CA ASP A 16 -15.61 -6.13 5.34
C ASP A 16 -16.31 -5.47 4.14
N PRO A 17 -17.57 -5.01 4.33
CA PRO A 17 -18.28 -4.27 3.29
C PRO A 17 -17.56 -2.95 2.97
N MET A 18 -17.66 -2.53 1.71
CA MET A 18 -17.17 -1.23 1.27
C MET A 18 -18.35 -0.30 1.08
N ILE A 19 -18.58 0.57 2.07
CA ILE A 19 -19.64 1.58 2.05
C ILE A 19 -18.98 2.94 1.77
N PRO A 20 -19.03 3.45 0.53
CA PRO A 20 -18.30 4.64 0.10
C PRO A 20 -18.47 5.88 0.99
N GLU A 21 -19.68 6.12 1.51
CA GLU A 21 -19.98 7.27 2.37
C GLU A 21 -19.25 7.19 3.71
N GLN A 22 -19.35 6.05 4.39
CA GLN A 22 -18.69 5.82 5.68
C GLN A 22 -17.17 5.80 5.54
N LEU A 23 -16.71 5.20 4.44
CA LEU A 23 -15.29 5.13 4.11
C LEU A 23 -14.72 6.53 3.88
N ALA A 24 -15.42 7.40 3.17
CA ALA A 24 -14.99 8.77 2.92
C ALA A 24 -14.86 9.58 4.22
N GLU A 25 -15.80 9.45 5.15
CA GLU A 25 -15.74 10.12 6.45
C GLU A 25 -14.54 9.66 7.31
N ASP A 26 -14.25 8.35 7.34
CA ASP A 26 -13.11 7.81 8.10
C ASP A 26 -11.77 8.19 7.46
N VAL A 27 -11.65 8.09 6.14
CA VAL A 27 -10.42 8.47 5.42
C VAL A 27 -10.17 9.98 5.51
N ALA A 28 -11.20 10.83 5.47
CA ALA A 28 -11.04 12.26 5.69
C ALA A 28 -10.39 12.56 7.05
N LYS A 29 -10.84 11.88 8.11
CA LYS A 29 -10.21 11.97 9.44
C LYS A 29 -8.79 11.39 9.45
N CYS A 30 -8.54 10.30 8.71
CA CYS A 30 -7.17 9.77 8.55
C CYS A 30 -6.23 10.82 7.96
N VAL A 31 -6.67 11.55 6.93
CA VAL A 31 -5.88 12.64 6.32
C VAL A 31 -5.62 13.75 7.34
N ASP A 32 -6.64 14.16 8.11
CA ASP A 32 -6.47 15.14 9.18
C ASP A 32 -5.44 14.71 10.24
N MET A 33 -5.31 13.40 10.48
CA MET A 33 -4.33 12.84 11.42
C MET A 33 -2.93 12.64 10.82
N GLY A 34 -2.79 12.71 9.50
CA GLY A 34 -1.49 12.65 8.80
C GLY A 34 -1.37 11.55 7.74
N ALA A 35 -2.45 10.88 7.32
CA ALA A 35 -2.42 10.02 6.14
C ALA A 35 -2.20 10.85 4.87
N GLY A 36 -1.18 10.49 4.10
CA GLY A 36 -0.87 11.15 2.82
C GLY A 36 -1.31 10.34 1.60
N MET A 37 -1.56 9.05 1.77
CA MET A 37 -1.93 8.11 0.72
C MET A 37 -3.04 7.16 1.20
N CYS A 38 -3.94 6.76 0.30
CA CYS A 38 -5.03 5.83 0.58
C CYS A 38 -5.01 4.68 -0.42
N HIS A 39 -4.86 3.45 0.08
CA HIS A 39 -4.91 2.20 -0.66
C HIS A 39 -6.32 1.61 -0.65
N LEU A 40 -6.88 1.25 -1.81
CA LEU A 40 -8.14 0.50 -1.88
C LEU A 40 -8.08 -0.63 -2.90
N HIS A 41 -8.82 -1.71 -2.59
CA HIS A 41 -9.14 -2.78 -3.54
C HIS A 41 -10.50 -2.56 -4.19
N SER A 42 -10.68 -3.11 -5.40
CA SER A 42 -11.99 -3.17 -6.03
C SER A 42 -12.85 -4.24 -5.36
N LYS A 43 -13.91 -3.79 -4.68
CA LYS A 43 -14.85 -4.62 -3.94
C LYS A 43 -16.29 -4.28 -4.29
N THR A 44 -17.19 -5.25 -4.18
CA THR A 44 -18.62 -4.97 -4.11
C THR A 44 -18.95 -4.28 -2.79
N ARG A 45 -20.16 -3.72 -2.65
CA ARG A 45 -20.60 -3.09 -1.40
C ARG A 45 -20.63 -4.08 -0.22
N GLU A 46 -20.78 -5.37 -0.51
CA GLU A 46 -20.74 -6.48 0.45
C GLU A 46 -19.32 -6.96 0.78
N GLY A 47 -18.28 -6.37 0.17
CA GLY A 47 -16.88 -6.66 0.50
C GLY A 47 -16.20 -7.71 -0.39
N LYS A 48 -16.89 -8.27 -1.39
CA LYS A 48 -16.30 -9.27 -2.29
C LYS A 48 -15.39 -8.62 -3.31
N LEU A 49 -14.15 -9.11 -3.45
CA LEU A 49 -13.23 -8.68 -4.51
C LEU A 49 -13.83 -8.90 -5.91
N THR A 50 -13.75 -7.88 -6.76
CA THR A 50 -14.37 -7.85 -8.09
C THR A 50 -13.50 -7.10 -9.11
N PRO A 51 -13.54 -7.43 -10.41
CA PRO A 51 -12.93 -6.61 -11.46
C PRO A 51 -13.73 -5.33 -11.75
N ASP A 52 -14.97 -5.23 -11.27
CA ASP A 52 -15.77 -4.01 -11.41
C ASP A 52 -15.21 -2.88 -10.56
N ILE A 53 -14.86 -1.77 -11.20
CA ILE A 53 -14.26 -0.60 -10.57
C ILE A 53 -15.29 0.45 -10.13
N SER A 54 -16.58 0.21 -10.30
CA SER A 54 -17.65 1.19 -10.02
C SER A 54 -17.62 1.66 -8.56
N VAL A 55 -17.59 0.73 -7.60
CA VAL A 55 -17.64 1.05 -6.17
C VAL A 55 -16.33 1.67 -5.67
N ILE A 56 -15.17 1.21 -6.15
CA ILE A 56 -13.88 1.82 -5.77
C ILE A 56 -13.76 3.24 -6.33
N SER A 57 -14.26 3.48 -7.55
CA SER A 57 -14.29 4.80 -8.16
C SER A 57 -15.19 5.74 -7.35
N GLU A 58 -16.41 5.30 -7.00
CA GLU A 58 -17.31 6.06 -6.14
C GLU A 58 -16.68 6.35 -4.75
N ALA A 59 -15.99 5.38 -4.15
CA ALA A 59 -15.30 5.55 -2.88
C ALA A 59 -14.21 6.62 -2.97
N PHE A 60 -13.32 6.54 -3.96
CA PHE A 60 -12.29 7.57 -4.13
C PHE A 60 -12.89 8.92 -4.50
N ASP A 61 -13.96 8.96 -5.29
CA ASP A 61 -14.62 10.22 -5.64
C ASP A 61 -15.11 10.94 -4.38
N ARG A 62 -15.82 10.23 -3.50
CA ARG A 62 -16.32 10.77 -2.24
C ARG A 62 -15.22 11.14 -1.24
N ILE A 63 -14.13 10.36 -1.19
CA ILE A 63 -12.96 10.69 -0.38
C ILE A 63 -12.39 12.04 -0.83
N LEU A 64 -12.16 12.19 -2.14
CA LEU A 64 -11.54 13.37 -2.73
C LEU A 64 -12.44 14.61 -2.70
N ASP A 65 -13.76 14.44 -2.62
CA ASP A 65 -14.71 15.54 -2.35
C ASP A 65 -14.54 16.11 -0.92
N GLN A 66 -14.04 15.32 0.03
CA GLN A 66 -13.83 15.75 1.41
C GLN A 66 -12.40 16.22 1.68
N ARG A 67 -11.40 15.44 1.23
CA ARG A 67 -9.98 15.68 1.48
C ARG A 67 -9.12 15.19 0.33
N ASP A 68 -8.12 15.99 -0.03
CA ASP A 68 -7.07 15.55 -0.93
C ASP A 68 -6.24 14.43 -0.27
N VAL A 69 -5.90 13.41 -1.05
CA VAL A 69 -5.08 12.26 -0.65
C VAL A 69 -4.52 11.61 -1.91
N VAL A 70 -3.31 11.03 -1.83
CA VAL A 70 -2.78 10.25 -2.95
C VAL A 70 -3.60 8.97 -3.12
N VAL A 71 -4.12 8.77 -4.32
CA VAL A 71 -4.94 7.61 -4.67
C VAL A 71 -4.04 6.44 -5.07
N GLN A 72 -4.03 5.38 -4.26
CA GLN A 72 -3.33 4.14 -4.54
C GLN A 72 -4.35 3.02 -4.82
N VAL A 73 -4.44 2.59 -6.08
CA VAL A 73 -5.36 1.52 -6.50
C VAL A 73 -4.69 0.15 -6.42
N SER A 74 -5.37 -0.84 -5.86
CA SER A 74 -4.82 -2.19 -5.84
C SER A 74 -4.86 -2.86 -7.22
N THR A 75 -3.78 -3.51 -7.63
CA THR A 75 -3.78 -4.52 -8.71
C THR A 75 -3.71 -5.95 -8.17
N GLY A 76 -3.98 -6.12 -6.88
CA GLY A 76 -3.88 -7.39 -6.20
C GLY A 76 -5.02 -8.34 -6.55
N GLY A 77 -6.26 -8.01 -6.16
CA GLY A 77 -7.42 -8.85 -6.46
C GLY A 77 -7.28 -10.28 -5.93
N ILE A 78 -7.83 -11.26 -6.67
CA ILE A 78 -7.73 -12.69 -6.36
C ILE A 78 -7.17 -13.46 -7.55
N SER A 79 -6.54 -14.60 -7.31
CA SER A 79 -5.91 -15.43 -8.36
C SER A 79 -6.87 -15.99 -9.40
N GLN A 80 -8.19 -15.94 -9.17
CA GLN A 80 -9.21 -16.33 -10.16
C GLN A 80 -9.44 -15.25 -11.22
N MET A 81 -8.99 -14.01 -10.97
CA MET A 81 -9.00 -12.95 -11.98
C MET A 81 -7.75 -13.06 -12.84
N ASP A 82 -7.88 -12.84 -14.15
CA ASP A 82 -6.71 -12.68 -14.99
C ASP A 82 -5.97 -11.35 -14.69
N ILE A 83 -4.73 -11.21 -15.15
CA ILE A 83 -3.94 -10.01 -14.87
C ILE A 83 -4.54 -8.73 -15.47
N ALA A 84 -5.25 -8.83 -16.60
CA ALA A 84 -5.90 -7.67 -17.20
C ALA A 84 -7.01 -7.15 -16.30
N GLN A 85 -7.87 -8.04 -15.80
CA GLN A 85 -8.92 -7.76 -14.83
C GLN A 85 -8.38 -7.13 -13.55
N ARG A 86 -7.28 -7.67 -13.03
CA ARG A 86 -6.59 -7.13 -11.85
C ARG A 86 -6.03 -5.72 -12.09
N CYS A 87 -5.69 -5.37 -13.33
CA CYS A 87 -5.21 -4.04 -13.72
C CYS A 87 -6.32 -3.04 -14.07
N TYR A 88 -7.61 -3.44 -14.13
CA TYR A 88 -8.72 -2.51 -14.41
C TYR A 88 -8.79 -1.29 -13.48
N PRO A 89 -8.43 -1.36 -12.18
CA PRO A 89 -8.44 -0.19 -11.29
C PRO A 89 -7.52 0.95 -11.77
N LEU A 90 -6.49 0.65 -12.58
CA LEU A 90 -5.65 1.67 -13.20
C LEU A 90 -6.42 2.56 -14.19
N ASN A 91 -7.61 2.16 -14.63
CA ASN A 91 -8.46 2.99 -15.50
C ASN A 91 -9.21 4.09 -14.72
N TYR A 92 -9.14 4.11 -13.39
CA TYR A 92 -9.68 5.22 -12.60
C TYR A 92 -8.88 6.50 -12.91
N PRO A 93 -9.51 7.59 -13.42
CA PRO A 93 -8.78 8.75 -13.96
C PRO A 93 -7.94 9.54 -12.96
N ARG A 94 -8.13 9.30 -11.65
CA ARG A 94 -7.37 9.94 -10.56
C ARG A 94 -6.44 8.95 -9.85
N ALA A 95 -6.17 7.77 -10.40
CA ALA A 95 -5.15 6.88 -9.87
C ALA A 95 -3.75 7.49 -10.03
N GLU A 96 -2.97 7.55 -8.95
CA GLU A 96 -1.64 8.17 -8.93
C GLU A 96 -0.55 7.16 -8.60
N SER A 97 -0.88 6.19 -7.75
CA SER A 97 -0.08 5.02 -7.45
C SER A 97 -0.92 3.75 -7.58
N ALA A 98 -0.27 2.60 -7.66
CA ALA A 98 -0.92 1.31 -7.62
C ALA A 98 -0.04 0.25 -6.98
N SER A 99 -0.63 -0.74 -6.32
CA SER A 99 0.14 -1.91 -5.90
C SER A 99 0.58 -2.73 -7.11
N LEU A 100 1.73 -3.42 -7.02
CA LEU A 100 2.22 -4.41 -7.99
C LEU A 100 2.86 -5.55 -7.21
N ASN A 101 2.43 -6.80 -7.43
CA ASN A 101 2.94 -7.92 -6.64
C ASN A 101 4.19 -8.53 -7.29
N GLY A 102 5.30 -8.64 -6.54
CA GLY A 102 6.61 -9.04 -7.06
C GLY A 102 6.81 -10.54 -7.29
N GLY A 103 5.81 -11.38 -7.05
CA GLY A 103 5.90 -12.81 -7.28
C GLY A 103 4.74 -13.62 -6.73
N SER A 104 4.77 -14.92 -7.02
CA SER A 104 3.79 -15.86 -6.51
C SER A 104 4.17 -16.35 -5.12
N THR A 105 3.17 -16.55 -4.25
CA THR A 105 3.37 -17.19 -2.93
C THR A 105 2.07 -17.83 -2.45
N ASN A 106 2.12 -18.61 -1.39
CA ASN A 106 0.91 -18.95 -0.64
C ASN A 106 0.41 -17.71 0.11
N LEU A 107 -0.90 -17.49 0.11
CA LEU A 107 -1.55 -16.44 0.88
C LEU A 107 -2.78 -17.05 1.57
N GLY A 108 -2.64 -17.35 2.86
CA GLY A 108 -3.60 -18.19 3.57
C GLY A 108 -3.53 -19.63 3.06
N GLU A 109 -4.67 -20.19 2.66
CA GLU A 109 -4.76 -21.53 2.06
C GLU A 109 -4.66 -21.52 0.52
N ALA A 110 -4.69 -20.35 -0.10
CA ALA A 110 -4.67 -20.21 -1.55
C ALA A 110 -3.25 -19.91 -2.06
N ILE A 111 -3.02 -20.19 -3.34
CA ILE A 111 -1.86 -19.65 -4.06
C ILE A 111 -2.25 -18.28 -4.59
N TYR A 112 -1.44 -17.28 -4.29
CA TYR A 112 -1.52 -15.95 -4.86
C TYR A 112 -0.60 -15.86 -6.07
N CYS A 113 -1.19 -15.94 -7.27
CA CYS A 113 -0.46 -16.11 -8.51
C CYS A 113 -0.03 -14.76 -9.09
N ASN A 114 1.28 -14.58 -9.23
CA ASN A 114 1.91 -13.50 -9.99
C ASN A 114 3.12 -14.09 -10.70
N SER A 115 2.92 -14.50 -11.94
CA SER A 115 3.98 -14.98 -12.83
C SER A 115 4.84 -13.79 -13.31
N PHE A 116 5.99 -14.07 -13.94
CA PHE A 116 6.76 -13.01 -14.60
C PHE A 116 5.99 -12.29 -15.70
N GLU A 117 5.08 -13.00 -16.39
CA GLU A 117 4.18 -12.37 -17.37
C GLU A 117 3.24 -11.38 -16.70
N ASP A 118 2.68 -11.73 -15.54
CA ASP A 118 1.80 -10.85 -14.79
C ASP A 118 2.52 -9.59 -14.29
N ILE A 119 3.76 -9.76 -13.79
CA ILE A 119 4.62 -8.66 -13.34
C ILE A 119 4.89 -7.70 -14.50
N ARG A 120 5.31 -8.22 -15.67
CA ARG A 120 5.54 -7.39 -16.88
C ARG A 120 4.29 -6.68 -17.34
N TYR A 121 3.15 -7.37 -17.35
CA TYR A 121 1.88 -6.79 -17.76
C TYR A 121 1.53 -5.61 -16.85
N CYS A 122 1.55 -5.82 -15.53
CA CYS A 122 1.23 -4.77 -14.57
C CYS A 122 2.22 -3.58 -14.67
N ALA A 123 3.53 -3.85 -14.75
CA ALA A 123 4.55 -2.82 -14.89
C ALA A 123 4.33 -1.95 -16.14
N LYS A 124 4.06 -2.59 -17.28
CA LYS A 124 3.73 -1.90 -18.53
C LYS A 124 2.47 -1.04 -18.39
N MET A 125 1.42 -1.56 -17.77
CA MET A 125 0.16 -0.83 -17.61
C MET A 125 0.30 0.39 -16.70
N CYS A 126 1.06 0.28 -15.61
CA CYS A 126 1.43 1.40 -14.75
C CYS A 126 2.26 2.44 -15.52
N TYR A 127 3.23 1.99 -16.31
CA TYR A 127 4.07 2.87 -17.12
C TYR A 127 3.26 3.69 -18.14
N GLU A 128 2.43 3.02 -18.94
CA GLU A 128 1.59 3.67 -19.96
C GLU A 128 0.60 4.68 -19.37
N ARG A 129 0.10 4.41 -18.15
CA ARG A 129 -0.84 5.28 -17.45
C ARG A 129 -0.17 6.33 -16.56
N LYS A 130 1.17 6.33 -16.49
CA LYS A 130 1.96 7.22 -15.64
C LYS A 130 1.64 7.08 -14.14
N VAL A 131 1.28 5.88 -13.72
CA VAL A 131 0.98 5.52 -12.32
C VAL A 131 2.24 4.93 -11.67
N ILE A 132 2.57 5.37 -10.46
CA ILE A 132 3.77 4.89 -9.74
C ILE A 132 3.46 3.54 -9.06
N PRO A 133 4.17 2.44 -9.39
CA PRO A 133 3.96 1.17 -8.74
C PRO A 133 4.60 1.13 -7.34
N GLU A 134 3.82 0.75 -6.33
CA GLU A 134 4.27 0.27 -5.03
C GLU A 134 4.37 -1.25 -5.09
N ILE A 135 5.58 -1.79 -4.98
CA ILE A 135 5.86 -3.20 -5.21
C ILE A 135 5.72 -3.99 -3.92
N GLU A 136 4.68 -4.81 -3.86
CA GLU A 136 4.39 -5.71 -2.74
C GLU A 136 5.33 -6.93 -2.79
N VAL A 137 6.19 -7.08 -1.78
CA VAL A 137 7.11 -8.22 -1.65
C VAL A 137 6.85 -8.98 -0.36
N PHE A 138 6.48 -10.25 -0.50
CA PHE A 138 6.21 -11.18 0.60
C PHE A 138 7.40 -12.08 0.94
N ASP A 139 8.40 -12.11 0.05
CA ASP A 139 9.66 -12.85 0.18
C ASP A 139 10.81 -12.04 -0.48
N ILE A 140 12.04 -12.19 0.02
CA ILE A 140 13.24 -11.49 -0.50
C ILE A 140 13.46 -11.80 -1.98
N GLY A 141 13.16 -13.03 -2.40
CA GLY A 141 13.28 -13.43 -3.81
C GLY A 141 12.46 -12.55 -4.77
N MET A 142 11.36 -11.97 -4.30
CA MET A 142 10.52 -11.08 -5.11
C MET A 142 11.21 -9.75 -5.44
N ILE A 143 12.14 -9.28 -4.61
CA ILE A 143 12.96 -8.10 -4.93
C ILE A 143 13.83 -8.41 -6.16
N ASN A 144 14.43 -9.61 -6.21
CA ASN A 144 15.23 -10.03 -7.36
C ASN A 144 14.38 -10.20 -8.63
N ASN A 145 13.16 -10.74 -8.51
CA ASN A 145 12.23 -10.84 -9.64
C ASN A 145 11.99 -9.47 -10.29
N ILE A 146 11.81 -8.43 -9.48
CA ILE A 146 11.61 -7.08 -9.98
C ILE A 146 12.87 -6.54 -10.66
N GLN A 147 14.06 -6.78 -10.10
CA GLN A 147 15.29 -6.35 -10.77
C GLN A 147 15.42 -6.97 -12.16
N LEU A 148 15.12 -8.27 -12.31
CA LEU A 148 15.11 -8.94 -13.62
C LEU A 148 14.10 -8.30 -14.57
N VAL A 149 12.87 -8.07 -14.13
CA VAL A 149 11.84 -7.49 -15.01
C VAL A 149 12.14 -6.04 -15.37
N ARG A 150 12.84 -5.26 -14.52
CA ARG A 150 13.31 -3.91 -14.84
C ARG A 150 14.34 -3.88 -15.98
N GLU A 151 15.06 -4.98 -16.22
CA GLU A 151 15.95 -5.10 -17.38
C GLU A 151 15.17 -5.37 -18.68
N GLU A 152 13.95 -5.90 -18.58
CA GLU A 152 13.13 -6.36 -19.70
C GLU A 152 12.07 -5.33 -20.15
N CYS A 153 11.54 -4.52 -19.23
CA CYS A 153 10.48 -3.55 -19.52
C CYS A 153 10.60 -2.26 -18.69
N PRO A 154 10.03 -1.13 -19.16
CA PRO A 154 10.15 0.13 -18.44
C PRO A 154 9.34 0.12 -17.13
N PHE A 155 9.92 0.74 -16.09
CA PHE A 155 9.25 1.03 -14.83
C PHE A 155 9.14 2.55 -14.64
N ARG A 156 8.16 2.96 -13.85
CA ARG A 156 8.08 4.36 -13.39
C ARG A 156 9.00 4.53 -12.19
N ASP A 157 9.71 5.66 -12.16
CA ASP A 157 10.54 6.06 -11.03
C ASP A 157 9.80 7.09 -10.16
N PRO A 158 10.00 7.04 -8.83
CA PRO A 158 10.88 6.11 -8.11
C PRO A 158 10.25 4.72 -7.99
N VAL A 159 11.10 3.69 -7.94
CA VAL A 159 10.69 2.34 -7.57
C VAL A 159 10.54 2.28 -6.04
N LEU A 160 9.36 1.88 -5.57
CA LEU A 160 9.04 1.75 -4.16
C LEU A 160 8.74 0.28 -3.84
N PHE A 161 9.49 -0.33 -2.91
CA PHE A 161 9.21 -1.68 -2.41
C PHE A 161 8.45 -1.64 -1.08
N ASN A 162 7.22 -2.14 -1.03
CA ASN A 162 6.51 -2.40 0.21
C ASN A 162 6.87 -3.80 0.74
N LEU A 163 7.57 -3.85 1.86
CA LEU A 163 8.01 -5.09 2.51
C LEU A 163 6.86 -5.61 3.37
N VAL A 164 6.22 -6.71 2.94
CA VAL A 164 4.97 -7.21 3.53
C VAL A 164 5.25 -8.40 4.45
N PHE A 165 4.83 -8.28 5.71
CA PHE A 165 5.03 -9.29 6.74
C PHE A 165 3.73 -9.76 7.39
N GLY A 166 3.75 -10.98 7.95
CA GLY A 166 2.72 -11.51 8.85
C GLY A 166 1.62 -12.34 8.19
N HIS A 167 1.51 -12.31 6.86
CA HIS A 167 0.58 -13.19 6.16
C HIS A 167 1.05 -14.65 6.23
N LYS A 168 0.11 -15.58 6.39
CA LYS A 168 0.37 -17.02 6.23
C LYS A 168 0.83 -17.30 4.80
N GLY A 169 2.04 -17.84 4.67
CA GLY A 169 2.70 -18.11 3.38
C GLY A 169 3.68 -17.01 2.93
N GLY A 170 3.69 -15.85 3.58
CA GLY A 170 4.73 -14.83 3.43
C GLY A 170 5.71 -14.80 4.60
N MET A 171 6.66 -13.86 4.54
CA MET A 171 7.63 -13.66 5.62
C MET A 171 6.97 -13.16 6.91
N GLN A 172 7.51 -13.59 8.06
CA GLN A 172 6.97 -13.24 9.38
C GLN A 172 7.65 -11.99 9.97
N PRO A 173 6.95 -11.22 10.83
CA PRO A 173 7.37 -9.88 11.27
C PRO A 173 8.42 -9.93 12.40
N THR A 174 9.57 -10.56 12.15
CA THR A 174 10.72 -10.54 13.07
C THR A 174 11.73 -9.48 12.69
N MET A 175 12.55 -9.03 13.65
CA MET A 175 13.56 -8.00 13.39
C MET A 175 14.66 -8.51 12.46
N GLU A 176 14.98 -9.80 12.51
CA GLU A 176 15.91 -10.47 11.60
C GLU A 176 15.36 -10.44 10.17
N ALA A 177 14.07 -10.75 10.00
CA ALA A 177 13.41 -10.72 8.71
C ALA A 177 13.35 -9.29 8.13
N LEU A 178 13.00 -8.29 8.95
CA LEU A 178 13.01 -6.88 8.55
C LEU A 178 14.42 -6.43 8.13
N THR A 179 15.44 -6.80 8.91
CA THR A 179 16.85 -6.49 8.61
C THR A 179 17.29 -7.13 7.31
N ALA A 180 16.94 -8.41 7.10
CA ALA A 180 17.24 -9.13 5.88
C ALA A 180 16.55 -8.48 4.67
N PHE A 181 15.23 -8.26 4.71
CA PHE A 181 14.51 -7.63 3.60
C PHE A 181 15.09 -6.26 3.25
N LYS A 182 15.30 -5.39 4.24
CA LYS A 182 15.92 -4.07 4.02
C LYS A 182 17.26 -4.27 3.29
N ALA A 183 18.13 -5.16 3.74
CA ALA A 183 19.47 -5.33 3.17
C ALA A 183 19.46 -5.62 1.65
N PHE A 184 18.38 -6.21 1.12
CA PHE A 184 18.22 -6.51 -0.30
C PHE A 184 17.52 -5.41 -1.12
N VAL A 185 16.90 -4.41 -0.47
CA VAL A 185 16.34 -3.25 -1.21
C VAL A 185 17.48 -2.47 -1.87
N PRO A 186 17.44 -2.24 -3.19
CA PRO A 186 18.44 -1.44 -3.90
C PRO A 186 18.56 -0.01 -3.33
N LYS A 187 19.76 0.55 -3.33
CA LYS A 187 20.05 1.84 -2.68
C LYS A 187 19.36 3.04 -3.34
N ASP A 188 19.05 2.92 -4.63
CA ASP A 188 18.35 3.91 -5.44
C ASP A 188 16.82 3.79 -5.34
N CYS A 189 16.31 2.77 -4.66
CA CYS A 189 14.87 2.54 -4.50
C CYS A 189 14.37 3.04 -3.13
N LEU A 190 13.11 3.44 -3.11
CA LEU A 190 12.38 3.69 -1.87
C LEU A 190 11.87 2.36 -1.30
N TRP A 191 11.56 2.35 -0.01
CA TRP A 191 10.90 1.20 0.61
C TRP A 191 9.89 1.62 1.67
N GLY A 192 8.90 0.76 1.89
CA GLY A 192 7.92 0.86 2.94
C GLY A 192 7.70 -0.47 3.64
N VAL A 193 6.78 -0.50 4.59
CA VAL A 193 6.47 -1.70 5.36
C VAL A 193 4.97 -1.85 5.58
N THR A 194 4.53 -3.11 5.53
CA THR A 194 3.19 -3.54 5.94
C THR A 194 3.32 -4.71 6.91
N HIS A 195 2.52 -4.69 7.98
CA HIS A 195 2.49 -5.74 8.98
C HIS A 195 1.05 -6.21 9.19
N PHE A 196 0.70 -7.31 8.51
CA PHE A 196 -0.59 -7.98 8.69
C PHE A 196 -0.66 -8.68 10.05
N GLY A 197 -1.80 -8.56 10.73
CA GLY A 197 -2.01 -9.18 12.04
C GLY A 197 -1.25 -8.50 13.18
N ARG A 198 -0.67 -7.30 12.95
CA ARG A 198 0.05 -6.51 13.95
C ARG A 198 -0.77 -6.35 15.24
N ASP A 199 -0.21 -6.63 16.39
CA ASP A 199 -0.84 -6.38 17.71
C ASP A 199 -0.13 -5.29 18.54
N ASN A 200 1.15 -5.02 18.25
CA ASN A 200 1.98 -4.00 18.91
C ASN A 200 2.58 -3.00 17.89
N TRP A 201 3.46 -2.09 18.32
CA TRP A 201 4.03 -1.04 17.45
C TRP A 201 5.54 -1.16 17.23
N SER A 202 6.20 -2.10 17.91
CA SER A 202 7.66 -2.22 17.92
C SER A 202 8.23 -2.49 16.53
N PHE A 203 7.56 -3.33 15.74
CA PHE A 203 7.96 -3.66 14.37
C PHE A 203 7.93 -2.43 13.44
N LEU A 204 6.86 -1.64 13.49
CA LEU A 204 6.75 -0.43 12.66
C LEU A 204 7.73 0.66 13.14
N ALA A 205 7.93 0.81 14.45
CA ALA A 205 8.93 1.72 14.99
C ALA A 205 10.35 1.38 14.50
N ALA A 206 10.71 0.09 14.52
CA ALA A 206 11.99 -0.37 13.98
C ALA A 206 12.14 -0.06 12.49
N ALA A 207 11.10 -0.30 11.68
CA ALA A 207 11.13 0.01 10.25
C ALA A 207 11.31 1.52 9.98
N ILE A 208 10.61 2.39 10.72
CA ILE A 208 10.76 3.85 10.62
C ILE A 208 12.21 4.25 10.94
N ALA A 209 12.76 3.73 12.04
CA ALA A 209 14.13 3.97 12.48
C ALA A 209 15.16 3.51 11.43
N MET A 210 14.89 2.40 10.74
CA MET A 210 15.74 1.84 9.68
C MET A 210 15.65 2.58 8.34
N GLY A 211 14.76 3.56 8.20
CA GLY A 211 14.69 4.36 6.98
C GLY A 211 13.44 4.14 6.11
N ALA A 212 12.38 3.49 6.61
CA ALA A 212 11.15 3.31 5.82
C ALA A 212 10.60 4.65 5.34
N THR A 213 10.34 4.75 4.04
CA THR A 213 9.71 5.92 3.40
C THR A 213 8.21 5.89 3.59
N VAL A 214 7.61 4.70 3.49
CA VAL A 214 6.17 4.48 3.66
C VAL A 214 5.92 3.51 4.81
N VAL A 215 4.91 3.80 5.64
CA VAL A 215 4.33 2.83 6.57
C VAL A 215 2.86 2.70 6.21
N ARG A 216 2.46 1.49 5.82
CA ARG A 216 1.07 1.18 5.53
C ARG A 216 0.38 0.66 6.80
N ILE A 217 -0.83 1.15 7.05
CA ILE A 217 -1.65 0.77 8.19
C ILE A 217 -3.13 0.86 7.84
N GLY A 218 -3.98 0.15 8.56
CA GLY A 218 -5.44 0.23 8.44
C GLY A 218 -6.06 -1.12 8.68
N PHE A 219 -7.39 -1.19 8.63
CA PHE A 219 -8.15 -2.40 8.91
C PHE A 219 -7.89 -3.54 7.93
N GLU A 220 -7.36 -3.24 6.74
CA GLU A 220 -6.84 -4.28 5.84
C GLU A 220 -5.75 -5.13 6.49
N ASP A 221 -4.88 -4.48 7.26
CA ASP A 221 -3.69 -5.11 7.82
C ASP A 221 -3.88 -5.49 9.29
N SER A 222 -4.42 -4.58 10.10
CA SER A 222 -4.71 -4.82 11.53
C SER A 222 -5.59 -3.74 12.16
N ARG A 223 -6.44 -4.15 13.11
CA ARG A 223 -7.28 -3.27 13.94
C ARG A 223 -6.63 -2.88 15.27
N TYR A 224 -5.49 -3.44 15.67
CA TYR A 224 -4.99 -3.30 17.05
C TYR A 224 -4.33 -1.94 17.32
N LEU A 225 -4.80 -1.23 18.34
CA LEU A 225 -4.10 -0.10 18.94
C LEU A 225 -3.05 -0.58 19.95
N SER A 226 -3.27 -1.72 20.59
CA SER A 226 -2.32 -2.42 21.47
C SER A 226 -2.72 -3.90 21.53
N GLU A 227 -1.95 -4.72 22.24
CA GLU A 227 -2.25 -6.16 22.42
C GLU A 227 -3.65 -6.44 23.01
N ILE A 228 -4.25 -5.46 23.70
CA ILE A 228 -5.55 -5.61 24.39
C ILE A 228 -6.64 -4.69 23.85
N GLN A 229 -6.34 -3.83 22.87
CA GLN A 229 -7.28 -2.82 22.40
C GLN A 229 -7.30 -2.77 20.87
N GLN A 230 -8.49 -2.82 20.29
CA GLN A 230 -8.73 -2.57 18.87
C GLN A 230 -9.28 -1.16 18.65
N ALA A 231 -9.05 -0.63 17.45
CA ALA A 231 -9.64 0.60 16.97
C ALA A 231 -11.04 0.34 16.38
N ASP A 232 -11.94 1.28 16.61
CA ASP A 232 -13.27 1.35 16.02
C ASP A 232 -13.23 1.99 14.62
N HIS A 233 -12.24 2.88 14.38
CA HIS A 233 -12.04 3.59 13.13
C HIS A 233 -10.57 3.63 12.69
N ASN A 234 -10.30 3.72 11.38
CA ASN A 234 -8.94 3.76 10.86
C ASN A 234 -8.18 4.99 11.33
N TYR A 235 -8.85 6.13 11.52
CA TYR A 235 -8.18 7.36 11.96
C TYR A 235 -7.48 7.20 13.31
N GLN A 236 -7.92 6.28 14.19
CA GLN A 236 -7.27 6.03 15.47
C GLN A 236 -5.90 5.35 15.27
N LEU A 237 -5.80 4.46 14.29
CA LEU A 237 -4.53 3.82 13.91
C LEU A 237 -3.57 4.83 13.30
N VAL A 238 -4.08 5.67 12.40
CA VAL A 238 -3.30 6.74 11.75
C VAL A 238 -2.82 7.77 12.78
N GLU A 239 -3.69 8.22 13.68
CA GLU A 239 -3.31 9.16 14.74
C GLU A 239 -2.18 8.61 15.61
N LYS A 240 -2.27 7.34 16.01
CA LYS A 240 -1.24 6.70 16.84
C LYS A 240 0.09 6.58 16.09
N LEU A 241 0.06 6.20 14.80
CA LEU A 241 1.26 6.16 13.96
C LEU A 241 1.88 7.54 13.77
N ALA A 242 1.06 8.57 13.53
CA ALA A 242 1.52 9.94 13.37
C ALA A 242 2.18 10.47 14.66
N LYS A 243 1.61 10.15 15.83
CA LYS A 243 2.23 10.46 17.14
C LYS A 243 3.57 9.76 17.32
N LEU A 244 3.68 8.48 16.94
CA LEU A 244 4.94 7.73 16.98
C LEU A 244 6.01 8.36 16.07
N ILE A 245 5.67 8.69 14.82
CA ILE A 245 6.58 9.34 13.87
C ILE A 245 7.09 10.68 14.44
N ARG A 246 6.20 11.50 15.02
CA ARG A 246 6.59 12.77 15.66
C ARG A 246 7.45 12.58 16.90
N ALA A 247 7.18 11.55 17.70
CA ALA A 247 8.01 11.20 18.86
C ALA A 247 9.43 10.74 18.47
N MET A 248 9.64 10.37 17.20
CA MET A 248 10.95 10.04 16.62
C MET A 248 11.59 11.24 15.88
N ASP A 249 11.13 12.46 16.14
CA ASP A 249 11.60 13.71 15.53
C ASP A 249 11.42 13.81 14.00
N MET A 250 10.47 13.05 13.46
CA MET A 250 10.06 13.07 12.05
C MET A 250 8.66 13.71 11.91
N GLU A 251 8.14 13.83 10.69
CA GLU A 251 6.75 14.25 10.45
C GLU A 251 6.06 13.34 9.43
N PRO A 252 4.74 13.09 9.57
CA PRO A 252 3.96 12.52 8.49
C PRO A 252 4.03 13.41 7.23
N ALA A 253 4.11 12.80 6.06
CA ALA A 253 4.02 13.48 4.78
C ALA A 253 2.57 13.84 4.45
N SER A 254 2.31 15.10 4.13
CA SER A 254 1.02 15.53 3.56
C SER A 254 0.84 14.96 2.15
N PRO A 255 -0.40 14.86 1.61
CA PRO A 255 -0.65 14.39 0.24
C PRO A 255 0.21 15.08 -0.83
N PHE A 256 0.43 16.39 -0.70
CA PHE A 256 1.33 17.14 -1.57
C PHE A 256 2.78 16.64 -1.47
N GLU A 257 3.31 16.49 -0.25
CA GLU A 257 4.67 15.97 -0.04
C GLU A 257 4.81 14.51 -0.48
N VAL A 258 3.75 13.70 -0.39
CA VAL A 258 3.73 12.33 -0.96
C VAL A 258 3.93 12.40 -2.47
N ARG A 259 3.21 13.28 -3.17
CA ARG A 259 3.35 13.47 -4.61
C ARG A 259 4.75 13.91 -5.01
N GLU A 260 5.35 14.82 -4.25
CA GLU A 260 6.76 15.23 -4.47
C GLU A 260 7.73 14.05 -4.27
N LEU A 261 7.57 13.28 -3.18
CA LEU A 261 8.43 12.15 -2.86
C LEU A 261 8.32 11.00 -3.87
N LEU A 262 7.11 10.74 -4.35
CA LEU A 262 6.81 9.65 -5.28
C LEU A 262 6.82 10.10 -6.75
N ASN A 263 7.01 11.38 -7.05
CA ASN A 263 6.91 11.91 -8.41
C ASN A 263 5.60 11.48 -9.11
N CYS A 264 4.48 11.57 -8.39
CA CYS A 264 3.15 11.18 -8.86
C CYS A 264 2.19 12.37 -8.90
N GLY A 265 1.05 12.18 -9.57
CA GLY A 265 0.04 13.21 -9.76
C GLY A 265 0.20 14.05 -11.03
N LYS A 266 -0.81 14.85 -11.34
CA LYS A 266 -0.96 15.50 -12.66
C LYS A 266 0.06 16.60 -12.96
N GLU A 267 0.74 17.12 -11.95
CA GLU A 267 1.76 18.18 -12.10
C GLU A 267 3.19 17.64 -12.25
N GLY A 268 3.38 16.31 -12.23
CA GLY A 268 4.68 15.64 -12.46
C GLY A 268 5.15 15.59 -13.92
N LEU A 269 4.70 16.54 -14.76
CA LEU A 269 5.14 16.80 -16.14
C LEU A 269 5.11 18.29 -16.46
#